data_AF-A0A4R2T9L5-F1
#
_entry.id   AF-A0A4R2T9L5-F1
#
_cell.length_a   1.000
_cell.length_b   1.000
_cell.length_c   1.000
_cell.angle_alpha   90.00
_cell.angle_beta   90.00
_cell.angle_gamma   90.00
#
_symmetry.space_group_name_H-M   'P 1'
#
loop_
_entity.id
_entity.type
_entity.pdbx_description
1 polymer ?
#
loop_
_entity_poly.entity_id
_entity_poly.type
_entity_poly.pdbx_seq_one_letter_code
_entity_poly.pdbx_strand_id
1 'polypeptide(L)' 'MLKSRIKRRMIEHDRAVLCLAEIEASITALNDEDLLDLADIFARATRAPLTAMAAAEMTKRNLSL' A
#
# COMPACT_ATOMS: atom_id res chain seq x y z
N MET A 1 9.13 -23.58 24.35
CA MET A 1 9.42 -23.19 22.94
C MET A 1 8.24 -22.58 22.18
N LEU A 2 6.96 -22.85 22.53
CA LEU A 2 5.80 -22.25 21.84
C LEU A 2 5.64 -20.73 22.08
N LYS A 3 5.79 -20.27 23.33
CA LYS A 3 5.68 -18.84 23.69
C LYS A 3 6.65 -17.94 22.91
N SER A 4 7.89 -18.40 22.73
CA SER A 4 8.91 -17.65 21.97
C SER A 4 8.58 -17.57 20.47
N ARG A 5 7.96 -18.61 19.90
CA ARG A 5 7.49 -18.61 18.50
C ARG A 5 6.32 -17.65 18.30
N ILE A 6 5.39 -17.61 19.24
CA ILE A 6 4.25 -16.66 19.22
C ILE A 6 4.80 -15.22 19.29
N LYS A 7 5.69 -14.92 20.25
CA LYS A 7 6.29 -13.59 20.38
C LYS A 7 7.01 -13.13 19.10
N ARG A 8 7.74 -14.04 18.44
CA ARG A 8 8.41 -13.72 17.17
C ARG A 8 7.42 -13.39 16.06
N ARG A 9 6.36 -14.19 15.91
CA ARG A 9 5.31 -13.93 14.92
C ARG A 9 4.61 -12.59 15.15
N MET A 10 4.37 -12.21 16.41
CA MET A 10 3.80 -10.89 16.73
C MET A 10 4.73 -9.77 16.28
N ILE A 11 6.04 -9.86 16.56
CA ILE A 11 7.01 -8.86 16.12
C ILE A 11 7.07 -8.76 14.58
N GLU A 12 7.05 -9.90 13.89
CA GLU A 12 7.02 -9.92 12.42
C GLU A 12 5.73 -9.30 11.87
N HIS A 13 4.59 -9.59 12.50
CA HIS A 13 3.31 -8.98 12.16
C HIS A 13 3.33 -7.46 12.36
N ASP A 14 3.78 -6.98 13.51
CA ASP A 14 3.82 -5.54 13.82
C ASP A 14 4.71 -4.79 12.84
N ARG A 15 5.85 -5.39 12.45
CA ARG A 15 6.71 -4.83 11.39
C ARG A 15 6.03 -4.79 10.04
N ALA A 16 5.29 -5.84 9.67
CA ALA A 16 4.56 -5.87 8.41
C ALA A 16 3.46 -4.79 8.37
N VAL A 17 2.75 -4.58 9.48
CA VAL A 17 1.73 -3.53 9.61
C VAL A 17 2.35 -2.14 9.50
N LEU A 18 3.48 -1.89 10.17
CA LEU A 18 4.18 -0.62 10.07
C LEU A 18 4.64 -0.33 8.64
N CYS A 19 5.24 -1.34 7.98
CA CYS A 19 5.67 -1.21 6.59
C CYS A 19 4.48 -0.92 5.66
N LEU A 20 3.33 -1.55 5.87
CA LEU A 20 2.12 -1.27 5.10
C LEU A 20 1.64 0.18 5.28
N ALA A 21 1.63 0.67 6.51
CA ALA A 21 1.24 2.06 6.81
C ALA A 21 2.22 3.07 6.17
N GLU A 22 3.52 2.78 6.15
CA GLU A 22 4.53 3.60 5.48
C GLU A 22 4.33 3.65 3.96
N ILE A 23 3.95 2.51 3.35
CA ILE A 23 3.61 2.45 1.92
C ILE A 23 2.36 3.29 1.63
N GLU A 24 1.30 3.15 2.44
CA GLU A 24 0.06 3.94 2.28
C GLU A 24 0.33 5.44 2.39
N ALA A 25 1.13 5.85 3.38
CA ALA A 25 1.54 7.23 3.55
C ALA A 25 2.36 7.74 2.36
N SER A 26 3.25 6.91 1.81
CA SER A 26 4.06 7.25 0.64
C SER A 26 3.19 7.47 -0.60
N ILE A 27 2.20 6.60 -0.85
CA ILE A 27 1.25 6.75 -1.95
C ILE A 27 0.42 8.02 -1.79
N THR A 28 -0.03 8.32 -0.56
CA THR A 28 -0.77 9.55 -0.25
C THR A 28 0.08 10.82 -0.44
N ALA A 29 1.40 10.71 -0.34
CA ALA A 29 2.31 11.84 -0.52
C ALA A 29 2.71 12.09 -1.99
N LEU A 30 2.37 11.19 -2.92
CA LEU A 30 2.64 11.37 -4.35
C LEU A 30 1.90 12.61 -4.88
N ASN A 31 2.50 13.28 -5.87
CA ASN A 31 1.78 14.26 -6.67
C ASN A 31 0.82 13.55 -7.64
N ASP A 32 0.01 14.33 -8.36
CA ASP A 32 -1.03 13.75 -9.20
C ASP A 32 -0.47 13.00 -10.43
N GLU A 33 0.63 13.46 -11.04
CA GLU A 33 1.26 12.77 -12.17
C GLU A 33 1.87 11.42 -11.76
N ASP A 34 2.66 11.40 -10.68
CA ASP A 34 3.28 10.18 -10.15
C ASP A 34 2.22 9.17 -9.68
N LEU A 35 1.10 9.66 -9.14
CA LEU A 35 -0.03 8.81 -8.73
C LEU A 35 -0.72 8.17 -9.95
N LEU A 36 -0.90 8.91 -11.03
CA LEU A 36 -1.44 8.38 -12.29
C LEU A 36 -0.49 7.35 -12.90
N ASP A 37 0.81 7.63 -12.94
CA ASP A 37 1.82 6.70 -13.42
C ASP A 37 1.82 5.40 -12.60
N LEU A 38 1.75 5.51 -11.26
CA LEU A 38 1.64 4.35 -10.39
C LEU A 38 0.40 3.51 -10.72
N ALA A 39 -0.74 4.16 -10.94
CA ALA A 39 -1.98 3.48 -11.28
C ALA A 39 -1.90 2.80 -12.66
N ASP A 40 -1.27 3.42 -13.66
CA ASP A 40 -1.08 2.84 -14.99
C ASP A 40 -0.14 1.62 -14.96
N ILE A 41 1.00 1.73 -14.26
CA ILE A 41 1.97 0.64 -14.09
C ILE A 41 1.28 -0.63 -13.56
N PHE A 42 0.37 -0.46 -12.60
CA PHE A 42 -0.36 -1.57 -11.98
C PHE A 42 -1.73 -1.85 -12.60
N ALA A 43 -2.13 -1.16 -13.68
CA ALA A 43 -3.46 -1.32 -14.29
C ALA A 43 -3.70 -2.74 -14.82
N ARG A 44 -2.63 -3.43 -15.24
CA ARG A 44 -2.68 -4.81 -15.76
C ARG A 44 -2.51 -5.88 -14.68
N ALA A 45 -2.13 -5.49 -13.46
CA ALA A 45 -1.98 -6.42 -12.35
C ALA A 45 -3.35 -6.72 -11.75
N THR A 46 -3.90 -7.91 -12.04
CA THR A 46 -5.16 -8.36 -11.43
C THR A 46 -4.99 -8.49 -9.91
N ARG A 47 -5.55 -7.52 -9.17
CA ARG A 47 -5.63 -7.44 -7.70
C ARG A 47 -4.28 -7.29 -6.96
N ALA A 48 -3.53 -6.22 -7.27
CA ALA A 48 -2.46 -5.77 -6.39
C ALA A 48 -3.03 -4.77 -5.34
N PRO A 49 -2.67 -4.89 -4.04
CA PRO A 49 -3.01 -3.90 -3.01
C PRO A 49 -2.64 -2.47 -3.41
N LEU A 50 -1.53 -2.32 -4.15
CA LEU A 50 -1.08 -1.04 -4.69
C LEU A 50 -2.08 -0.42 -5.68
N THR A 51 -2.70 -1.21 -6.56
CA THR A 51 -3.74 -0.72 -7.48
C THR A 51 -4.95 -0.17 -6.70
N ALA A 52 -5.36 -0.86 -5.63
CA ALA A 52 -6.48 -0.41 -4.81
C ALA A 52 -6.15 0.87 -4.02
N MET A 53 -4.95 0.94 -3.46
CA MET A 53 -4.46 2.12 -2.74
C MET A 53 -4.36 3.36 -3.66
N ALA A 54 -3.78 3.19 -4.85
CA ALA A 54 -3.68 4.26 -5.84
C ALA A 54 -5.07 4.72 -6.31
N ALA A 55 -5.97 3.78 -6.64
CA ALA A 55 -7.34 4.10 -7.05
C ALA A 55 -8.14 4.83 -5.96
N ALA A 56 -7.95 4.47 -4.69
CA ALA A 56 -8.60 5.15 -3.57
C ALA A 56 -8.11 6.61 -3.44
N GLU A 57 -6.80 6.85 -3.54
CA GLU A 57 -6.25 8.20 -3.47
C GLU A 57 -6.63 9.04 -4.71
N MET A 58 -6.63 8.44 -5.92
CA MET A 58 -7.14 9.09 -7.13
C MET A 58 -8.61 9.50 -6.98
N THR A 59 -9.44 8.61 -6.44
CA THR A 59 -10.87 8.89 -6.19
C THR A 59 -11.04 10.07 -5.23
N LYS A 60 -10.26 10.09 -4.14
CA LYS A 60 -10.26 11.18 -3.15
C LYS A 60 -9.87 12.53 -3.77
N ARG A 61 -8.99 12.51 -4.79
CA ARG A 61 -8.53 13.71 -5.52
C ARG A 61 -9.33 14.02 -6.78
N ASN A 62 -10.35 13.22 -7.12
CA ASN A 62 -11.11 13.30 -8.37
C ASN A 62 -10.24 13.19 -9.64
N LEU A 63 -9.23 12.34 -9.60
CA LEU A 63 -8.36 12.04 -10.74
C LEU A 63 -8.88 10.82 -11.50
N SER A 64 -8.68 10.81 -12.81
CA SER A 64 -8.96 9.68 -13.69
C SER A 64 -7.78 9.45 -14.63
N LEU A 65 -7.47 8.18 -14.87
CA LEU A 65 -6.56 7.74 -15.93
C LEU A 65 -7.19 7.93 -17.31
#